data_AF-A0A7X5KPX5-F1
#
_entry.id   AF-A0A7X5KPX5-F1
#
_cell.length_a   1.000
_cell.length_b   1.000
_cell.length_c   1.000
_cell.angle_alpha   90.00
_cell.angle_beta   90.00
_cell.angle_gamma   90.00
#
_symmetry.space_group_name_H-M   'P 1'
#
loop_
_entity.id
_entity.type
_entity.pdbx_description
1 polymer ?
#
loop_
_entity_poly.entity_id
_entity_poly.type
_entity_poly.pdbx_seq_one_letter_code
_entity_poly.pdbx_strand_id
1 'polypeptide(L)'
;MKKLIATVLTLMLSLSSATALAAGAIPDHKGTSTDGIEIGTASLNSAVKSYFKLFKKAGDQYGVDPNLLAAICMQESSGRNLSYREDGSEYPAWGIMQIEYTLEKTFAEFGEATTGERWTLQDRLDPEKAVPFAAYLISQSLIRYDCDYMKMIQSYNFGQTVLDRIIEAVGDNWLEERVNAAQYATNWPYEKYGDAEYIEHVLRYYHNDIDYIGAKVRMNGKLIAFEDQYPILETLYGETYTLLPIRGVGEALNAKVKWDGKQQKVTITKGSKEMVLYINSDTAYINGEEVILEMPAMLKSGRTMVPLRFVMESFDVDVDWDQDTRTVEITK
;
A
#
# COMPACT_ATOMS: atom_id res chain seq x y z
N MET A 1 28.69 1.12 -6.90
CA MET A 1 28.28 0.41 -5.67
C MET A 1 26.82 0.02 -5.84
N LYS A 2 26.58 -1.22 -6.27
CA LYS A 2 25.26 -1.85 -6.46
C LYS A 2 25.21 -2.97 -5.42
N LYS A 3 24.46 -2.84 -4.34
CA LYS A 3 24.07 -3.89 -3.37
C LYS A 3 23.37 -3.25 -2.17
N LEU A 4 22.04 -3.25 -2.23
CA LEU A 4 21.01 -3.10 -1.18
C LEU A 4 19.77 -2.75 -2.03
N ILE A 5 18.98 -3.70 -2.52
CA ILE A 5 17.84 -4.31 -1.83
C ILE A 5 17.53 -5.57 -2.67
N ALA A 6 17.98 -6.73 -2.22
CA ALA A 6 17.69 -8.02 -2.84
C ALA A 6 17.75 -9.09 -1.75
N THR A 7 16.90 -8.97 -0.73
CA THR A 7 16.76 -10.00 0.31
C THR A 7 15.37 -9.90 0.95
N VAL A 8 14.33 -10.39 0.27
CA VAL A 8 13.11 -10.90 0.94
C VAL A 8 12.61 -12.23 0.34
N LEU A 9 13.20 -12.73 -0.76
CA LEU A 9 12.70 -13.94 -1.43
C LEU A 9 13.53 -15.20 -1.15
N THR A 10 13.91 -15.49 0.10
CA THR A 10 14.43 -16.83 0.47
C THR A 10 14.33 -17.09 1.98
N LEU A 11 13.20 -17.63 2.46
CA LEU A 11 13.14 -18.69 3.50
C LEU A 11 11.69 -18.99 3.90
N MET A 12 11.46 -20.25 4.32
CA MET A 12 10.27 -20.80 5.01
C MET A 12 9.21 -21.45 4.12
N LEU A 13 9.61 -22.53 3.42
CA LEU A 13 8.76 -23.70 3.23
C LEU A 13 8.93 -24.60 4.45
N SER A 14 8.00 -24.49 5.40
CA SER A 14 7.48 -25.58 6.25
C SER A 14 6.87 -24.98 7.50
N LEU A 15 5.54 -24.91 7.56
CA LEU A 15 4.75 -25.28 8.74
C LEU A 15 3.27 -25.22 8.38
N SER A 16 2.66 -26.40 8.46
CA SER A 16 1.22 -26.62 8.44
C SER A 16 0.59 -26.11 9.73
N SER A 17 -0.56 -25.44 9.61
CA SER A 17 -1.83 -25.72 10.30
C SER A 17 -2.54 -24.43 10.73
N ALA A 18 -3.69 -24.20 10.09
CA ALA A 18 -4.92 -23.60 10.59
C ALA A 18 -4.84 -22.69 11.83
N THR A 19 -4.96 -21.38 11.59
CA THR A 19 -6.06 -20.51 12.03
C THR A 19 -5.85 -19.14 11.39
N ALA A 20 -6.45 -18.91 10.21
CA ALA A 20 -6.59 -17.57 9.65
C ALA A 20 -8.04 -17.13 9.94
N LEU A 21 -8.25 -16.49 11.09
CA LEU A 21 -9.49 -15.78 11.36
C LEU A 21 -9.28 -14.29 11.06
N ALA A 22 -10.07 -13.78 10.11
CA ALA A 22 -10.39 -12.37 9.87
C ALA A 22 -9.21 -11.39 9.66
N ALA A 23 -8.53 -11.49 8.52
CA ALA A 23 -7.70 -10.38 8.00
C ALA A 23 -8.03 -10.18 6.52
N GLY A 24 -8.67 -9.06 6.17
CA GLY A 24 -8.91 -8.82 4.75
C GLY A 24 -9.71 -7.62 4.26
N ALA A 25 -10.39 -6.81 5.07
CA ALA A 25 -11.05 -5.62 4.53
C ALA A 25 -11.07 -4.48 5.56
N ILE A 26 -10.92 -3.22 5.11
CA ILE A 26 -11.64 -2.14 5.80
C ILE A 26 -13.10 -2.42 5.46
N PRO A 27 -13.95 -2.76 6.43
CA PRO A 27 -15.30 -3.22 6.14
C PRO A 27 -16.03 -2.19 5.29
N ASP A 28 -16.94 -2.70 4.47
CA ASP A 28 -17.85 -1.83 3.77
C ASP A 28 -18.59 -0.94 4.79
N HIS A 29 -18.89 0.26 4.33
CA HIS A 29 -19.47 1.44 4.95
C HIS A 29 -20.83 1.23 5.67
N LYS A 30 -21.15 0.04 6.15
CA LYS A 30 -22.45 -0.30 6.75
C LYS A 30 -22.34 -0.76 8.20
N GLY A 31 -21.73 0.09 9.03
CA GLY A 31 -21.86 0.02 10.48
C GLY A 31 -21.02 -1.09 11.12
N THR A 32 -20.32 -0.71 12.20
CA THR A 32 -19.53 -1.56 13.09
C THR A 32 -18.78 -2.70 12.40
N SER A 33 -17.48 -2.49 12.14
CA SER A 33 -16.59 -3.63 11.97
C SER A 33 -16.68 -4.52 13.21
N THR A 34 -16.36 -5.79 13.05
CA THR A 34 -16.45 -6.95 13.95
C THR A 34 -16.11 -6.78 15.44
N ASP A 35 -15.65 -5.61 15.89
CA ASP A 35 -15.15 -5.30 17.24
C ASP A 35 -15.82 -4.05 17.89
N GLY A 36 -16.92 -3.55 17.33
CA GLY A 36 -17.68 -2.43 17.93
C GLY A 36 -17.11 -1.03 17.69
N ILE A 37 -16.19 -0.87 16.73
CA ILE A 37 -15.62 0.44 16.36
C ILE A 37 -16.57 1.17 15.39
N GLU A 38 -16.91 2.41 15.74
CA GLU A 38 -17.72 3.29 14.88
C GLU A 38 -16.88 3.87 13.73
N ILE A 39 -17.43 3.84 12.51
CA ILE A 39 -16.78 4.33 11.29
C ILE A 39 -17.60 5.49 10.72
N GLY A 40 -16.93 6.53 10.23
CA GLY A 40 -17.58 7.62 9.49
C GLY A 40 -18.48 8.52 10.35
N THR A 41 -18.26 8.61 11.66
CA THR A 41 -19.06 9.44 12.56
C THR A 41 -18.69 10.92 12.54
N ALA A 42 -17.57 11.30 11.89
CA ALA A 42 -17.10 12.67 11.76
C ALA A 42 -16.67 12.98 10.32
N SER A 43 -16.83 14.23 9.87
CA SER A 43 -16.51 14.62 8.48
C SER A 43 -15.09 15.16 8.31
N LEU A 44 -14.50 14.91 7.14
CA LEU A 44 -13.26 15.56 6.70
C LEU A 44 -13.50 17.07 6.47
N ASN A 45 -12.53 17.90 6.88
CA ASN A 45 -12.57 19.35 6.66
C ASN A 45 -12.12 19.75 5.24
N SER A 46 -12.31 21.02 4.87
CA SER A 46 -11.96 21.52 3.52
C SER A 46 -10.45 21.49 3.23
N ALA A 47 -9.59 21.66 4.24
CA ALA A 47 -8.14 21.61 4.08
C ALA A 47 -7.70 20.20 3.65
N VAL A 48 -8.15 19.16 4.34
CA VAL A 48 -7.87 17.76 3.97
C VAL A 48 -8.45 17.43 2.59
N LYS A 49 -9.70 17.85 2.32
CA LYS A 49 -10.35 17.64 1.02
C LYS A 49 -9.57 18.25 -0.15
N SER A 50 -8.82 19.33 0.07
CA SER A 50 -7.98 19.93 -0.97
C SER A 50 -6.84 19.01 -1.46
N TYR A 51 -6.44 18.01 -0.65
CA TYR A 51 -5.39 17.04 -0.98
C TYR A 51 -5.90 15.74 -1.62
N PHE A 52 -7.21 15.60 -1.90
CA PHE A 52 -7.78 14.36 -2.44
C PHE A 52 -7.10 13.82 -3.69
N LYS A 53 -6.70 14.70 -4.63
CA LYS A 53 -5.96 14.28 -5.82
C LYS A 53 -4.60 13.67 -5.48
N LEU A 54 -3.93 14.22 -4.46
CA LEU A 54 -2.64 13.75 -3.99
C LEU A 54 -2.77 12.43 -3.23
N PHE A 55 -3.78 12.29 -2.37
CA PHE A 55 -4.10 11.01 -1.72
C PHE A 55 -4.40 9.93 -2.75
N LYS A 56 -5.24 10.22 -3.75
CA LYS A 56 -5.54 9.27 -4.82
C LYS A 56 -4.27 8.85 -5.56
N LYS A 57 -3.44 9.81 -5.98
CA LYS A 57 -2.17 9.52 -6.67
C LYS A 57 -1.25 8.63 -5.83
N ALA A 58 -1.08 8.93 -4.54
CA ALA A 58 -0.26 8.13 -3.64
C ALA A 58 -0.87 6.75 -3.36
N GLY A 59 -2.19 6.67 -3.16
CA GLY A 59 -2.92 5.43 -2.95
C GLY A 59 -2.86 4.50 -4.16
N ASP A 60 -3.01 5.05 -5.37
CA ASP A 60 -2.81 4.32 -6.62
C ASP A 60 -1.37 3.84 -6.76
N GLN A 61 -0.38 4.65 -6.34
CA GLN A 61 1.03 4.29 -6.42
C GLN A 61 1.42 3.16 -5.44
N TYR A 62 0.93 3.21 -4.20
CA TYR A 62 1.36 2.32 -3.12
C TYR A 62 0.31 1.27 -2.69
N GLY A 63 -0.80 1.15 -3.41
CA GLY A 63 -1.83 0.14 -3.11
C GLY A 63 -2.53 0.41 -1.77
N VAL A 64 -2.70 1.68 -1.43
CA VAL A 64 -3.31 2.14 -0.18
C VAL A 64 -4.61 2.87 -0.48
N ASP A 65 -5.63 2.65 0.35
CA ASP A 65 -6.89 3.38 0.23
C ASP A 65 -6.66 4.89 0.49
N PRO A 66 -6.91 5.78 -0.50
CA PRO A 66 -6.75 7.21 -0.34
C PRO A 66 -7.77 7.81 0.64
N ASN A 67 -8.91 7.17 0.87
CA ASN A 67 -9.84 7.58 1.93
C ASN A 67 -9.21 7.36 3.31
N LEU A 68 -8.44 6.29 3.48
CA LEU A 68 -7.68 6.06 4.69
C LEU A 68 -6.55 7.07 4.84
N LEU A 69 -5.83 7.40 3.75
CA LEU A 69 -4.83 8.48 3.78
C LEU A 69 -5.45 9.82 4.21
N ALA A 70 -6.64 10.14 3.70
CA ALA A 70 -7.38 11.34 4.08
C ALA A 70 -7.80 11.31 5.57
N ALA A 71 -8.29 10.17 6.06
CA ALA A 71 -8.67 9.98 7.46
C ALA A 71 -7.46 10.13 8.41
N ILE A 72 -6.32 9.53 8.06
CA ILE A 72 -5.06 9.67 8.80
C ILE A 72 -4.61 11.13 8.78
N CYS A 73 -4.59 11.80 7.62
CA CYS A 73 -4.25 13.23 7.53
C CYS A 73 -5.17 14.12 8.41
N MET A 74 -6.47 13.81 8.44
CA MET A 74 -7.43 14.50 9.29
C MET A 74 -7.13 14.33 10.77
N GLN A 75 -6.81 13.11 11.19
CA GLN A 75 -6.47 12.81 12.58
C GLN A 75 -5.10 13.40 12.99
N GLU A 76 -4.10 13.34 12.11
CA GLU A 76 -2.74 13.79 12.40
C GLU A 76 -2.62 15.32 12.50
N SER A 77 -3.21 16.04 11.55
CA SER A 77 -2.96 17.48 11.42
C SER A 77 -4.21 18.30 11.16
N SER A 78 -5.33 17.65 10.82
CA SER A 78 -6.51 18.29 10.24
C SER A 78 -6.17 19.06 8.95
N GLY A 79 -5.16 18.60 8.21
CA GLY A 79 -4.61 19.26 7.02
C GLY A 79 -3.70 20.46 7.29
N ARG A 80 -3.31 20.72 8.55
CA ARG A 80 -2.42 21.84 8.89
C ARG A 80 -0.96 21.46 8.66
N ASN A 81 -0.28 22.22 7.81
CA ASN A 81 1.11 21.97 7.44
C ASN A 81 2.08 22.77 8.33
N LEU A 82 2.37 22.26 9.54
CA LEU A 82 3.13 22.99 10.56
C LEU A 82 4.36 22.19 11.03
N SER A 83 5.38 22.92 11.49
CA SER A 83 6.59 22.39 12.16
C SER A 83 6.79 22.94 13.58
N TYR A 84 6.17 24.07 13.91
CA TYR A 84 6.28 24.74 15.21
C TYR A 84 4.91 24.96 15.86
N ARG A 85 4.88 24.90 17.18
CA ARG A 85 3.77 25.34 18.04
C ARG A 85 3.70 26.87 18.11
N GLU A 86 2.59 27.39 18.60
CA GLU A 86 2.41 28.83 18.82
C GLU A 86 3.45 29.43 19.79
N ASP A 87 3.97 28.61 20.71
CA ASP A 87 5.02 28.99 21.66
C ASP A 87 6.44 28.96 21.07
N GLY A 88 6.59 28.63 19.79
CA GLY A 88 7.88 28.54 19.10
C GLY A 88 8.65 27.24 19.33
N SER A 89 8.10 26.29 20.10
CA SER A 89 8.70 24.95 20.22
C SER A 89 8.40 24.09 18.99
N GLU A 90 9.35 23.25 18.59
CA GLU A 90 9.17 22.31 17.47
C GLU A 90 8.21 21.18 17.86
N TYR A 91 7.34 20.81 16.92
CA TYR A 91 6.66 19.53 17.01
C TYR A 91 7.65 18.38 16.73
N PRO A 92 7.52 17.21 17.38
CA PRO A 92 8.33 16.04 17.05
C PRO A 92 8.03 15.49 15.65
N ALA A 93 6.82 15.75 15.16
CA ALA A 93 6.31 15.33 13.87
C ALA A 93 5.81 16.53 13.07
N TRP A 94 6.14 16.62 11.78
CA TRP A 94 5.85 17.80 10.97
C TRP A 94 4.93 17.50 9.79
N GLY A 95 4.26 18.55 9.34
CA GLY A 95 3.48 18.56 8.13
C GLY A 95 2.15 17.83 8.25
N ILE A 96 1.46 17.69 7.12
CA ILE A 96 0.06 17.24 7.11
C ILE A 96 -0.10 15.75 7.48
N MET A 97 0.96 14.96 7.31
CA MET A 97 1.01 13.53 7.65
C MET A 97 1.78 13.26 8.95
N GLN A 98 2.22 14.31 9.67
CA GLN A 98 2.99 14.21 10.91
C GLN A 98 4.16 13.22 10.82
N ILE A 99 5.05 13.40 9.85
CA ILE A 99 6.23 12.54 9.71
C ILE A 99 7.24 12.89 10.82
N GLU A 100 7.55 11.92 11.68
CA GLU A 100 8.48 12.09 12.80
C GLU A 100 9.94 12.29 12.37
N TYR A 101 10.72 12.97 13.22
CA TYR A 101 12.16 13.15 12.99
C TYR A 101 12.93 11.81 13.05
N THR A 102 12.42 10.82 13.78
CA THR A 102 12.98 9.47 13.91
C THR A 102 13.04 8.73 12.57
N LEU A 103 12.22 9.16 11.60
CA LEU A 103 12.16 8.61 10.25
C LEU A 103 13.09 9.32 9.26
N GLU A 104 13.93 10.27 9.68
CA GLU A 104 14.82 11.06 8.80
C GLU A 104 15.58 10.18 7.80
N LYS A 105 16.22 9.12 8.29
CA LYS A 105 17.02 8.23 7.46
C LYS A 105 16.15 7.54 6.40
N THR A 106 15.03 6.95 6.81
CA THR A 106 14.11 6.24 5.92
C THR A 106 13.46 7.19 4.92
N PHE A 107 13.15 8.42 5.32
CA PHE A 107 12.61 9.46 4.45
C PHE A 107 13.61 9.91 3.39
N ALA A 108 14.87 10.12 3.78
CA ALA A 108 15.96 10.46 2.86
C ALA A 108 16.23 9.33 1.85
N GLU A 109 16.27 8.08 2.32
CA GLU A 109 16.46 6.90 1.46
C GLU A 109 15.30 6.69 0.49
N PHE A 110 14.06 6.91 0.95
CA PHE A 110 12.87 6.86 0.10
C PHE A 110 12.88 7.93 -0.99
N GLY A 111 13.21 9.19 -0.65
CA GLY A 111 13.36 10.25 -1.63
C GLY A 111 14.39 9.91 -2.70
N GLU A 112 15.56 9.43 -2.28
CA GLU A 112 16.66 9.07 -3.18
C GLU A 112 16.26 7.93 -4.12
N ALA A 113 15.58 6.91 -3.58
CA ALA A 113 15.11 5.76 -4.36
C ALA A 113 14.00 6.12 -5.37
N THR A 114 13.09 7.02 -5.01
CA THR A 114 11.89 7.30 -5.81
C THR A 114 12.07 8.47 -6.78
N THR A 115 12.92 9.44 -6.43
CA THR A 115 13.11 10.67 -7.21
C THR A 115 14.55 10.91 -7.67
N GLY A 116 15.51 10.18 -7.12
CA GLY A 116 16.94 10.48 -7.31
C GLY A 116 17.45 11.64 -6.46
N GLU A 117 16.58 12.28 -5.67
CA GLU A 117 16.92 13.38 -4.75
C GLU A 117 16.89 12.89 -3.31
N ARG A 118 17.98 13.13 -2.56
CA ARG A 118 18.01 12.81 -1.13
C ARG A 118 17.27 13.88 -0.33
N TRP A 119 16.12 13.50 0.25
CA TRP A 119 15.28 14.41 1.04
C TRP A 119 15.82 14.64 2.45
N THR A 120 15.40 15.74 3.06
CA THR A 120 15.75 16.21 4.40
C THR A 120 14.53 16.26 5.31
N LEU A 121 14.72 16.47 6.61
CA LEU A 121 13.60 16.72 7.54
C LEU A 121 12.81 17.99 7.25
N GLN A 122 13.31 18.92 6.42
CA GLN A 122 12.49 20.07 6.01
C GLN A 122 11.46 19.66 4.96
N ASP A 123 11.79 18.69 4.12
CA ASP A 123 10.98 18.25 2.97
C ASP A 123 9.66 17.58 3.37
N ARG A 124 9.51 17.15 4.63
CA ARG A 124 8.22 16.65 5.16
C ARG A 124 7.14 17.74 5.30
N LEU A 125 7.50 19.02 5.15
CA LEU A 125 6.54 20.11 4.97
C LEU A 125 6.04 20.25 3.52
N ASP A 126 6.57 19.49 2.58
CA ASP A 126 6.00 19.41 1.24
C ASP A 126 5.01 18.24 1.17
N PRO A 127 3.69 18.48 1.04
CA PRO A 127 2.71 17.41 0.88
C PRO A 127 3.03 16.44 -0.26
N GLU A 128 3.59 16.91 -1.38
CA GLU A 128 3.93 16.06 -2.53
C GLU A 128 5.07 15.08 -2.21
N LYS A 129 5.83 15.31 -1.14
CA LYS A 129 6.85 14.38 -0.61
C LYS A 129 6.30 13.56 0.56
N ALA A 130 5.59 14.22 1.49
CA ALA A 130 5.09 13.59 2.72
C ALA A 130 3.97 12.56 2.47
N VAL A 131 3.02 12.85 1.57
CA VAL A 131 1.87 11.94 1.32
C VAL A 131 2.31 10.63 0.65
N PRO A 132 3.14 10.63 -0.41
CA PRO A 132 3.70 9.40 -0.96
C PRO A 132 4.50 8.59 0.06
N PHE A 133 5.27 9.25 0.94
CA PHE A 133 6.03 8.56 1.98
C PHE A 133 5.11 7.91 3.02
N ALA A 134 4.08 8.61 3.48
CA ALA A 134 3.08 8.06 4.39
C ALA A 134 2.36 6.85 3.78
N ALA A 135 1.97 6.93 2.51
CA ALA A 135 1.38 5.82 1.76
C ALA A 135 2.35 4.64 1.65
N TYR A 136 3.65 4.90 1.42
CA TYR A 136 4.67 3.86 1.44
C TYR A 136 4.76 3.17 2.82
N LEU A 137 4.82 3.92 3.93
CA LEU A 137 4.85 3.35 5.27
C LEU A 137 3.62 2.45 5.54
N ILE A 138 2.44 2.93 5.16
CA ILE A 138 1.18 2.16 5.28
C ILE A 138 1.24 0.88 4.45
N SER A 139 1.74 0.94 3.22
CA SER A 139 1.90 -0.26 2.37
C SER A 139 2.81 -1.30 3.02
N GLN A 140 3.91 -0.87 3.65
CA GLN A 140 4.81 -1.76 4.39
C GLN A 140 4.09 -2.40 5.58
N SER A 141 3.24 -1.66 6.30
CA SER A 141 2.45 -2.20 7.40
C SER A 141 1.38 -3.19 6.91
N LEU A 142 0.71 -2.93 5.78
CA LEU A 142 -0.23 -3.89 5.18
C LEU A 142 0.46 -5.21 4.83
N ILE A 143 1.69 -5.15 4.30
CA ILE A 143 2.50 -6.36 4.05
C ILE A 143 2.86 -7.05 5.36
N ARG A 144 3.31 -6.29 6.36
CA ARG A 144 3.76 -6.83 7.65
C ARG A 144 2.66 -7.59 8.38
N TYR A 145 1.43 -7.08 8.34
CA TYR A 145 0.30 -7.60 9.10
C TYR A 145 -0.72 -8.35 8.24
N ASP A 146 -0.33 -8.84 7.06
CA ASP A 146 -1.20 -9.60 6.15
C ASP A 146 -2.59 -8.94 5.93
N CYS A 147 -2.57 -7.63 5.66
CA CYS A 147 -3.76 -6.81 5.46
C CYS A 147 -4.71 -6.70 6.67
N ASP A 148 -4.22 -6.93 7.88
CA ASP A 148 -4.91 -6.51 9.10
C ASP A 148 -4.84 -4.97 9.20
N TYR A 149 -5.96 -4.33 8.85
CA TYR A 149 -6.06 -2.86 8.83
C TYR A 149 -6.00 -2.26 10.22
N MET A 150 -6.42 -2.97 11.27
CA MET A 150 -6.36 -2.45 12.64
C MET A 150 -4.91 -2.36 13.10
N LYS A 151 -4.14 -3.44 12.90
CA LYS A 151 -2.70 -3.43 13.18
C LYS A 151 -1.98 -2.40 12.32
N MET A 152 -2.34 -2.28 11.05
CA MET A 152 -1.72 -1.29 10.17
C MET A 152 -1.99 0.14 10.64
N ILE A 153 -3.24 0.51 10.94
CA ILE A 153 -3.61 1.86 11.39
C ILE A 153 -2.89 2.17 12.70
N GLN A 154 -2.95 1.26 13.67
CA GLN A 154 -2.28 1.45 14.96
C GLN A 154 -0.76 1.59 14.80
N SER A 155 -0.16 0.87 13.86
CA SER A 155 1.29 0.95 13.61
C SER A 155 1.74 2.29 13.02
N TYR A 156 0.84 3.08 12.42
CA TYR A 156 1.19 4.44 11.98
C TYR A 156 1.47 5.35 13.18
N ASN A 157 0.75 5.15 14.28
CA ASN A 157 0.91 5.91 15.52
C ASN A 157 2.00 5.35 16.46
N PHE A 158 2.05 4.02 16.64
CA PHE A 158 3.03 3.38 17.54
C PHE A 158 4.36 3.05 16.88
N GLY A 159 4.43 3.04 15.55
CA GLY A 159 5.51 2.38 14.82
C GLY A 159 5.38 0.85 14.86
N GLN A 160 5.84 0.20 13.79
CA GLN A 160 5.72 -1.25 13.62
C GLN A 160 6.39 -2.04 14.76
N THR A 161 7.63 -1.69 15.11
CA THR A 161 8.40 -2.40 16.14
C THR A 161 7.74 -2.38 17.52
N VAL A 162 7.10 -1.28 17.89
CA VAL A 162 6.44 -1.19 19.20
C VAL A 162 5.16 -2.00 19.20
N LEU A 163 4.37 -1.92 18.13
CA LEU A 163 3.17 -2.74 17.99
C LEU A 163 3.49 -4.25 17.99
N ASP A 164 4.55 -4.67 17.31
CA ASP A 164 4.99 -6.07 17.32
C ASP A 164 5.28 -6.59 18.73
N ARG A 165 5.96 -5.78 19.55
CA ARG A 165 6.29 -6.12 20.94
C ARG A 165 5.06 -6.19 21.82
N ILE A 166 4.07 -5.32 21.58
CA ILE A 166 2.78 -5.39 22.27
C ILE A 166 2.10 -6.71 21.90
N ILE A 167 1.96 -7.01 20.61
CA ILE A 167 1.30 -8.24 20.12
C ILE A 167 2.03 -9.49 20.65
N GLU A 168 3.36 -9.50 20.67
CA GLU A 168 4.15 -10.60 21.24
C GLU A 168 3.85 -10.81 22.73
N ALA A 169 3.60 -9.72 23.47
CA ALA A 169 3.38 -9.78 24.91
C ALA A 169 1.95 -10.14 25.32
N VAL A 170 0.93 -9.66 24.59
CA VAL A 170 -0.48 -9.81 24.98
C VAL A 170 -1.34 -10.59 23.96
N GLY A 171 -0.76 -11.00 22.84
CA GLY A 171 -1.46 -11.76 21.80
C GLY A 171 -2.58 -10.96 21.14
N ASP A 172 -3.65 -11.66 20.75
CA ASP A 172 -4.79 -11.08 20.01
C ASP A 172 -5.60 -10.06 20.85
N ASN A 173 -5.42 -10.02 22.17
CA ASN A 173 -6.09 -9.07 23.07
C ASN A 173 -5.51 -7.65 22.98
N TRP A 174 -4.42 -7.43 22.23
CA TRP A 174 -3.74 -6.13 22.12
C TRP A 174 -4.69 -4.97 21.79
N LEU A 175 -5.72 -5.24 20.99
CA LEU A 175 -6.72 -4.26 20.63
C LEU A 175 -7.53 -3.91 21.89
N GLU A 176 -8.27 -4.87 22.45
CA GLU A 176 -9.14 -4.69 23.63
C GLU A 176 -8.43 -4.07 24.84
N GLU A 177 -7.19 -4.46 25.12
CA GLU A 177 -6.45 -3.98 26.28
C GLU A 177 -6.02 -2.51 26.18
N ARG A 178 -6.04 -1.92 24.98
CA ARG A 178 -5.65 -0.51 24.73
C ARG A 178 -4.30 -0.18 25.41
N VAL A 179 -3.31 -1.05 25.18
CA VAL A 179 -2.02 -1.06 25.87
C VAL A 179 -1.27 0.27 25.68
N ASN A 180 -0.75 0.84 26.77
CA ASN A 180 0.12 2.02 26.70
C ASN A 180 1.46 1.63 26.07
N ALA A 181 1.70 2.12 24.85
CA ALA A 181 2.87 1.77 24.06
C ALA A 181 4.21 2.19 24.69
N ALA A 182 4.21 3.10 25.68
CA ALA A 182 5.44 3.51 26.38
C ALA A 182 6.12 2.33 27.07
N GLN A 183 5.36 1.32 27.52
CA GLN A 183 5.89 0.12 28.17
C GLN A 183 6.74 -0.75 27.21
N TYR A 184 6.54 -0.58 25.90
CA TYR A 184 7.16 -1.40 24.85
C TYR A 184 8.10 -0.60 23.93
N ALA A 185 8.13 0.73 24.09
CA ALA A 185 9.00 1.65 23.38
C ALA A 185 10.38 1.74 24.07
N THR A 186 11.37 1.03 23.52
CA THR A 186 12.76 1.11 24.00
C THR A 186 13.32 2.52 23.81
N ASN A 187 13.93 3.07 24.85
CA ASN A 187 14.50 4.43 24.89
C ASN A 187 13.46 5.56 24.86
N TRP A 188 12.19 5.29 25.19
CA TRP A 188 11.19 6.33 25.39
C TRP A 188 11.23 6.83 26.84
N PRO A 189 11.54 8.11 27.10
CA PRO A 189 11.77 8.60 28.47
C PRO A 189 10.49 9.04 29.18
N TYR A 190 9.33 9.01 28.51
CA TYR A 190 8.06 9.51 29.05
C TYR A 190 7.10 8.37 29.41
N GLU A 191 6.16 8.65 30.31
CA GLU A 191 5.18 7.67 30.80
C GLU A 191 4.10 7.32 29.78
N LYS A 192 3.95 8.11 28.71
CA LYS A 192 2.97 7.91 27.64
C LYS A 192 3.65 7.99 26.29
N TYR A 193 3.26 7.08 25.40
CA TYR A 193 3.69 7.04 24.00
C TYR A 193 2.50 6.66 23.14
N GLY A 194 2.29 7.41 22.06
CA GLY A 194 1.18 7.21 21.15
C GLY A 194 -0.21 7.37 21.79
N ASP A 195 -1.19 6.90 21.04
CA ASP A 195 -2.62 6.90 21.31
C ASP A 195 -3.16 5.48 21.15
N ALA A 196 -3.62 4.86 22.24
CA ALA A 196 -4.14 3.49 22.21
C ALA A 196 -5.51 3.37 21.52
N GLU A 197 -6.22 4.48 21.31
CA GLU A 197 -7.52 4.56 20.63
C GLU A 197 -7.38 5.19 19.21
N TYR A 198 -6.16 5.14 18.66
CA TYR A 198 -5.84 5.79 17.39
C TYR A 198 -6.70 5.25 16.23
N ILE A 199 -7.02 3.95 16.25
CA ILE A 199 -7.88 3.32 15.24
C ILE A 199 -9.24 4.01 15.16
N GLU A 200 -9.92 4.19 16.29
CA GLU A 200 -11.23 4.83 16.38
C GLU A 200 -11.16 6.30 15.96
N HIS A 201 -10.10 6.98 16.39
CA HIS A 201 -9.87 8.38 16.05
C HIS A 201 -9.61 8.62 14.56
N VAL A 202 -9.00 7.64 13.86
CA VAL A 202 -8.86 7.65 12.40
C VAL A 202 -10.17 7.25 11.73
N LEU A 203 -10.76 6.11 12.10
CA LEU A 203 -11.90 5.52 11.41
C LEU A 203 -13.19 6.34 11.49
N ARG A 204 -13.36 7.18 12.52
CA ARG A 204 -14.45 8.17 12.53
C ARG A 204 -14.44 9.11 11.32
N TYR A 205 -13.27 9.34 10.68
CA TYR A 205 -13.10 10.16 9.48
C TYR A 205 -13.02 9.35 8.19
N TYR A 206 -13.06 8.02 8.25
CA TYR A 206 -13.02 7.18 7.06
C TYR A 206 -14.39 7.17 6.37
N HIS A 207 -14.43 7.77 5.18
CA HIS A 207 -15.59 7.85 4.28
C HIS A 207 -15.15 7.46 2.88
N ASN A 208 -16.03 6.86 2.08
CA ASN A 208 -15.78 6.58 0.66
C ASN A 208 -15.96 7.85 -0.21
N ASP A 209 -15.34 8.96 0.19
CA ASP A 209 -15.43 10.27 -0.47
C ASP A 209 -14.55 10.34 -1.75
N ILE A 210 -13.51 9.52 -1.81
CA ILE A 210 -12.60 9.36 -2.94
C ILE A 210 -12.93 8.02 -3.59
N ASP A 211 -13.31 8.07 -4.86
CA ASP A 211 -13.53 6.87 -5.66
C ASP A 211 -12.21 6.13 -5.87
N TYR A 212 -11.97 5.14 -5.00
CA TYR A 212 -10.80 4.30 -5.01
C TYR A 212 -11.19 2.85 -5.23
N ILE A 213 -10.56 2.29 -6.25
CA ILE A 213 -10.73 0.92 -6.69
C ILE A 213 -9.32 0.34 -6.77
N GLY A 214 -8.62 0.22 -5.64
CA GLY A 214 -7.34 -0.48 -5.59
C GLY A 214 -7.52 -1.99 -5.54
N ALA A 215 -6.46 -2.73 -5.86
CA ALA A 215 -6.40 -4.18 -5.72
C ALA A 215 -5.13 -4.63 -4.99
N LYS A 216 -5.29 -5.64 -4.14
CA LYS A 216 -4.18 -6.38 -3.54
C LYS A 216 -3.90 -7.63 -4.35
N VAL A 217 -2.69 -8.17 -4.28
CA VAL A 217 -2.34 -9.43 -4.97
C VAL A 217 -1.66 -10.37 -4.00
N ARG A 218 -2.24 -11.57 -3.85
CA ARG A 218 -1.69 -12.71 -3.15
C ARG A 218 -1.25 -13.78 -4.15
N MET A 219 -0.20 -14.51 -3.81
CA MET A 219 0.26 -15.67 -4.54
C MET A 219 0.49 -16.82 -3.57
N ASN A 220 -0.25 -17.91 -3.78
CA ASN A 220 -0.29 -19.06 -2.87
C ASN A 220 -0.52 -18.63 -1.40
N GLY A 221 -1.51 -17.75 -1.19
CA GLY A 221 -1.89 -17.25 0.13
C GLY A 221 -0.99 -16.18 0.73
N LYS A 222 0.08 -15.73 0.04
CA LYS A 222 1.00 -14.70 0.55
C LYS A 222 0.90 -13.41 -0.25
N LEU A 223 0.80 -12.27 0.42
CA LEU A 223 0.79 -10.95 -0.23
C LEU A 223 2.10 -10.68 -0.98
N ILE A 224 1.98 -10.18 -2.21
CA ILE A 224 3.11 -9.72 -3.02
C ILE A 224 3.38 -8.24 -2.71
N ALA A 225 4.62 -7.94 -2.35
CA ALA A 225 5.11 -6.58 -2.25
C ALA A 225 5.56 -6.08 -3.63
N PHE A 226 5.24 -4.82 -3.95
CA PHE A 226 5.71 -4.16 -5.16
C PHE A 226 6.67 -3.03 -4.77
N GLU A 227 7.83 -2.96 -5.41
CA GLU A 227 8.87 -2.00 -5.02
C GLU A 227 8.53 -0.56 -5.36
N ASP A 228 7.72 -0.33 -6.40
CA ASP A 228 7.49 1.02 -6.95
C ASP A 228 6.04 1.37 -7.27
N GLN A 229 5.30 0.46 -7.88
CA GLN A 229 3.92 0.66 -8.29
C GLN A 229 3.11 -0.57 -7.89
N TYR A 230 2.02 -0.38 -7.16
CA TYR A 230 1.09 -1.46 -6.83
C TYR A 230 0.09 -1.71 -7.96
N PRO A 231 -0.64 -2.84 -7.93
CA PRO A 231 -1.75 -3.08 -8.83
C PRO A 231 -2.78 -1.95 -8.76
N ILE A 232 -3.32 -1.58 -9.92
CA ILE A 232 -4.38 -0.59 -10.05
C ILE A 232 -5.59 -1.24 -10.68
N LEU A 233 -6.80 -0.77 -10.35
CA LEU A 233 -7.97 -1.12 -11.14
C LEU A 233 -8.26 -0.01 -12.15
N GLU A 234 -8.52 -0.40 -13.39
CA GLU A 234 -8.90 0.51 -14.48
C GLU A 234 -10.21 0.04 -15.07
N THR A 235 -11.12 0.97 -15.35
CA THR A 235 -12.43 0.67 -15.92
C THR A 235 -12.48 1.04 -17.40
N LEU A 236 -12.89 0.09 -18.23
CA LEU A 236 -13.07 0.27 -19.66
C LEU A 236 -14.41 -0.35 -20.09
N TYR A 237 -15.24 0.45 -20.78
CA TYR A 237 -16.59 0.06 -21.21
C TYR A 237 -17.53 -0.48 -20.11
N GLY A 238 -17.32 -0.06 -18.86
CA GLY A 238 -18.13 -0.47 -17.71
C GLY A 238 -17.60 -1.71 -16.98
N GLU A 239 -16.55 -2.34 -17.49
CA GLU A 239 -15.87 -3.46 -16.86
C GLU A 239 -14.58 -2.99 -16.18
N THR A 240 -14.27 -3.56 -15.01
CA THR A 240 -13.10 -3.19 -14.20
C THR A 240 -12.03 -4.27 -14.27
N TYR A 241 -10.80 -3.88 -14.61
CA TYR A 241 -9.67 -4.76 -14.80
C TYR A 241 -8.56 -4.46 -13.80
N THR A 242 -7.96 -5.49 -13.23
CA THR A 242 -6.71 -5.34 -12.47
C THR A 242 -5.53 -5.25 -13.42
N LEU A 243 -4.78 -4.15 -13.34
CA LEU A 243 -3.51 -3.99 -14.01
C LEU A 243 -2.37 -4.08 -13.00
N LEU A 244 -1.31 -4.81 -13.37
CA LEU A 244 -0.14 -5.04 -12.52
C LEU A 244 1.12 -4.52 -13.23
N PRO A 245 2.12 -3.98 -12.51
CA PRO A 245 3.36 -3.54 -13.15
C PRO A 245 4.12 -4.75 -13.67
N ILE A 246 4.54 -4.69 -14.93
CA ILE A 246 5.10 -5.85 -15.62
C ILE A 246 6.29 -6.53 -14.91
N ARG A 247 7.06 -5.78 -14.11
CA ARG A 247 8.14 -6.36 -13.31
C ARG A 247 7.62 -7.37 -12.28
N GLY A 248 6.55 -7.01 -11.56
CA GLY A 248 5.92 -7.91 -10.59
C GLY A 248 5.38 -9.18 -11.25
N VAL A 249 4.89 -9.11 -12.49
CA VAL A 249 4.55 -10.30 -13.29
C VAL A 249 5.76 -11.20 -13.48
N GLY A 250 6.89 -10.62 -13.93
CA GLY A 250 8.11 -11.36 -14.20
C GLY A 250 8.63 -12.10 -12.97
N GLU A 251 8.59 -11.44 -11.81
CA GLU A 251 8.99 -12.03 -10.53
C GLU A 251 8.03 -13.13 -10.07
N ALA A 252 6.72 -12.86 -10.07
CA ALA A 252 5.69 -13.82 -9.65
C ALA A 252 5.71 -15.09 -10.51
N LEU A 253 5.88 -14.94 -11.83
CA LEU A 253 5.88 -16.06 -12.78
C LEU A 253 7.25 -16.70 -12.98
N ASN A 254 8.32 -16.17 -12.38
CA ASN A 254 9.70 -16.48 -12.73
C ASN A 254 9.94 -16.41 -14.25
N ALA A 255 9.42 -15.35 -14.88
CA ALA A 255 9.47 -15.09 -16.31
C ALA A 255 10.46 -13.96 -16.62
N LYS A 256 11.06 -14.02 -17.81
CA LYS A 256 11.94 -12.96 -18.31
C LYS A 256 11.10 -11.86 -18.95
N VAL A 257 11.30 -10.63 -18.51
CA VAL A 257 10.63 -9.44 -19.09
C VAL A 257 11.65 -8.59 -19.84
N LYS A 258 11.29 -8.16 -21.05
CA LYS A 258 12.05 -7.21 -21.87
C LYS A 258 11.15 -6.04 -22.27
N TRP A 259 11.64 -4.83 -22.10
CA TRP A 259 10.99 -3.59 -22.53
C TRP A 259 11.76 -2.96 -23.69
N ASP A 260 11.05 -2.56 -24.74
CA ASP A 260 11.55 -1.76 -25.86
C ASP A 260 10.81 -0.42 -25.89
N GLY A 261 11.46 0.63 -25.38
CA GLY A 261 10.88 1.97 -25.30
C GLY A 261 10.69 2.67 -26.65
N LYS A 262 11.39 2.25 -27.71
CA LYS A 262 11.19 2.83 -29.05
C LYS A 262 9.93 2.29 -29.70
N GLN A 263 9.70 1.00 -29.54
CA GLN A 263 8.52 0.31 -30.09
C GLN A 263 7.33 0.33 -29.13
N GLN A 264 7.50 0.84 -27.91
CA GLN A 264 6.52 0.76 -26.83
C GLN A 264 6.03 -0.68 -26.63
N LYS A 265 6.97 -1.61 -26.57
CA LYS A 265 6.72 -3.05 -26.64
C LYS A 265 7.28 -3.77 -25.42
N VAL A 266 6.47 -4.64 -24.83
CA VAL A 266 6.86 -5.59 -23.80
C VAL A 266 6.95 -6.98 -24.41
N THR A 267 7.98 -7.72 -24.03
CA THR A 267 8.09 -9.16 -24.30
C THR A 267 8.27 -9.91 -22.99
N ILE A 268 7.43 -10.91 -22.75
CA ILE A 268 7.47 -11.79 -21.58
C ILE A 268 7.77 -13.20 -22.06
N THR A 269 8.78 -13.86 -21.49
CA THR A 269 9.16 -15.22 -21.88
C THR A 269 9.24 -16.13 -20.66
N LYS A 270 8.54 -17.27 -20.71
CA LYS A 270 8.58 -18.32 -19.67
C LYS A 270 8.61 -19.69 -20.35
N GLY A 271 9.72 -20.41 -20.20
CA GLY A 271 9.91 -21.67 -20.90
C GLY A 271 9.86 -21.48 -22.41
N SER A 272 8.96 -22.19 -23.09
CA SER A 272 8.71 -22.06 -24.53
C SER A 272 7.65 -21.03 -24.90
N LYS A 273 6.94 -20.45 -23.92
CA LYS A 273 5.89 -19.45 -24.16
C LYS A 273 6.51 -18.05 -24.25
N GLU A 274 6.17 -17.32 -25.30
CA GLU A 274 6.47 -15.91 -25.49
C GLU A 274 5.16 -15.13 -25.63
N MET A 275 5.07 -14.01 -24.92
CA MET A 275 4.00 -13.04 -25.05
C MET A 275 4.58 -11.69 -25.44
N VAL A 276 3.96 -11.02 -26.40
CA VAL A 276 4.28 -9.67 -26.83
C VAL A 276 3.07 -8.76 -26.65
N LEU A 277 3.27 -7.62 -25.99
CA LEU A 277 2.27 -6.59 -25.76
C LEU A 277 2.77 -5.25 -26.27
N TYR A 278 1.89 -4.44 -26.83
CA TYR A 278 2.18 -3.06 -27.22
C TYR A 278 1.37 -2.09 -26.35
N ILE A 279 2.00 -0.98 -25.93
CA ILE A 279 1.31 0.02 -25.12
C ILE A 279 0.16 0.65 -25.91
N ASN A 280 -0.99 0.79 -25.25
CA ASN A 280 -2.24 1.32 -25.77
C ASN A 280 -2.78 0.58 -27.00
N SER A 281 -2.35 -0.67 -27.22
CA SER A 281 -2.92 -1.56 -28.21
C SER A 281 -3.73 -2.64 -27.51
N ASP A 282 -4.88 -2.95 -28.09
CA ASP A 282 -5.73 -4.10 -27.77
C ASP A 282 -5.19 -5.39 -28.38
N THR A 283 -4.09 -5.36 -29.12
CA THR A 283 -3.53 -6.52 -29.81
C THR A 283 -2.30 -7.02 -29.08
N ALA A 284 -2.33 -8.29 -28.69
CA ALA A 284 -1.22 -9.04 -28.13
C ALA A 284 -0.82 -10.17 -29.08
N TYR A 285 0.37 -10.73 -28.86
CA TYR A 285 0.81 -11.94 -29.55
C TYR A 285 1.26 -12.99 -28.55
N ILE A 286 0.73 -14.20 -28.65
CA ILE A 286 1.19 -15.36 -27.87
C ILE A 286 1.82 -16.35 -28.85
N ASN A 287 3.13 -16.58 -28.72
CA ASN A 287 3.91 -17.41 -29.65
C ASN A 287 3.76 -17.00 -31.14
N GLY A 288 3.53 -15.71 -31.38
CA GLY A 288 3.31 -15.16 -32.72
C GLY A 288 1.86 -15.20 -33.22
N GLU A 289 0.94 -15.85 -32.50
CA GLU A 289 -0.50 -15.81 -32.80
C GLU A 289 -1.14 -14.57 -32.18
N GLU A 290 -1.97 -13.88 -32.95
CA GLU A 290 -2.67 -12.67 -32.52
C GLU A 290 -3.78 -12.98 -31.52
N VAL A 291 -3.85 -12.20 -30.44
CA VAL A 291 -4.89 -12.30 -29.41
C VAL A 291 -5.38 -10.90 -29.04
N ILE A 292 -6.69 -10.72 -28.96
CA ILE A 292 -7.30 -9.45 -28.56
C ILE A 292 -7.40 -9.36 -27.05
N LEU A 293 -6.97 -8.23 -26.51
CA LEU A 293 -7.04 -7.86 -25.10
C LEU A 293 -8.36 -7.13 -24.84
N GLU A 294 -9.03 -7.50 -23.77
CA GLU A 294 -10.17 -6.75 -23.25
C GLU A 294 -9.74 -5.41 -22.64
N MET A 295 -8.49 -5.32 -22.20
CA MET A 295 -7.88 -4.12 -21.63
C MET A 295 -6.46 -3.94 -22.19
N PRO A 296 -6.10 -2.80 -22.81
CA PRO A 296 -4.76 -2.61 -23.34
C PRO A 296 -3.72 -2.46 -22.22
N ALA A 297 -2.48 -2.91 -22.49
CA ALA A 297 -1.34 -2.54 -21.66
C ALA A 297 -1.10 -1.03 -21.72
N MET A 298 -0.67 -0.39 -20.64
CA MET A 298 -0.55 1.07 -20.58
C MET A 298 0.64 1.56 -19.77
N LEU A 299 1.01 2.83 -19.96
CA LEU A 299 1.98 3.52 -19.11
C LEU A 299 1.26 4.33 -18.04
N LYS A 300 1.48 4.00 -16.77
CA LYS A 300 1.00 4.75 -15.59
C LYS A 300 2.17 5.00 -14.64
N SER A 301 2.33 6.25 -14.19
CA SER A 301 3.41 6.64 -13.26
C SER A 301 4.81 6.19 -13.69
N GLY A 302 5.09 6.18 -15.00
CA GLY A 302 6.37 5.73 -15.54
C GLY A 302 6.60 4.21 -15.45
N ARG A 303 5.53 3.42 -15.31
CA ARG A 303 5.53 1.96 -15.31
C ARG A 303 4.59 1.39 -16.34
N THR A 304 5.00 0.26 -16.92
CA THR A 304 4.13 -0.51 -17.81
C THR A 304 3.21 -1.39 -16.99
N MET A 305 1.92 -1.09 -17.07
CA MET A 305 0.85 -1.82 -16.42
C MET A 305 0.20 -2.75 -17.44
N VAL A 306 0.05 -4.03 -17.08
CA VAL A 306 -0.51 -5.06 -17.96
C VAL A 306 -1.72 -5.72 -17.31
N PRO A 307 -2.73 -6.17 -18.09
CA PRO A 307 -3.91 -6.83 -17.54
C PRO A 307 -3.52 -8.13 -16.85
N LEU A 308 -3.74 -8.19 -15.54
CA LEU A 308 -3.25 -9.28 -14.70
C LEU A 308 -3.80 -10.62 -15.18
N ARG A 309 -5.14 -10.72 -15.31
CA ARG A 309 -5.83 -11.96 -15.68
C ARG A 309 -5.32 -12.53 -17.00
N PHE A 310 -5.33 -11.71 -18.06
CA PHE A 310 -4.83 -12.09 -19.37
C PHE A 310 -3.40 -12.66 -19.31
N VAL A 311 -2.52 -11.96 -18.59
CA VAL A 311 -1.12 -12.34 -18.53
C VAL A 311 -0.93 -13.65 -17.75
N MET A 312 -1.56 -13.79 -16.59
CA MET A 312 -1.44 -14.99 -15.75
C MET A 312 -2.02 -16.22 -16.45
N GLU A 313 -3.25 -16.13 -16.97
CA GLU A 313 -3.93 -17.25 -17.63
C GLU A 313 -3.18 -17.70 -18.89
N SER A 314 -2.57 -16.77 -19.65
CA SER A 314 -1.71 -17.11 -20.80
C SER A 314 -0.49 -17.95 -20.42
N PHE A 315 -0.03 -17.88 -19.18
CA PHE A 315 1.07 -18.67 -18.63
C PHE A 315 0.59 -19.84 -17.76
N ASP A 316 -0.65 -20.29 -17.94
CA ASP A 316 -1.30 -21.40 -17.23
C ASP A 316 -1.30 -21.19 -15.72
N VAL A 317 -1.67 -19.99 -15.28
CA VAL A 317 -1.79 -19.62 -13.87
C VAL A 317 -3.21 -19.14 -13.61
N ASP A 318 -3.83 -19.69 -12.58
CA ASP A 318 -5.20 -19.37 -12.19
C ASP A 318 -5.25 -18.07 -11.38
N VAL A 319 -6.32 -17.31 -11.62
CA VAL A 319 -6.55 -16.01 -11.00
C VAL A 319 -7.98 -15.94 -10.49
N ASP A 320 -8.12 -15.76 -9.17
CA ASP A 320 -9.40 -15.49 -8.53
C ASP A 320 -9.46 -14.04 -8.01
N TRP A 321 -10.67 -13.51 -7.89
CA TRP A 321 -10.93 -12.17 -7.37
C TRP A 321 -11.91 -12.22 -6.21
N ASP A 322 -11.45 -11.83 -5.04
CA ASP A 322 -12.27 -11.62 -3.86
C ASP A 322 -12.74 -10.15 -3.83
N GLN A 323 -14.04 -9.95 -4.06
CA GLN A 323 -14.65 -8.63 -4.16
C GLN A 323 -14.68 -7.88 -2.82
N ASP A 324 -14.90 -8.60 -1.71
CA ASP A 324 -15.07 -8.02 -0.39
C ASP A 324 -13.75 -7.47 0.14
N THR A 325 -12.70 -8.25 -0.04
CA THR A 325 -11.34 -7.90 0.35
C THR A 325 -10.59 -7.15 -0.74
N ARG A 326 -11.12 -7.08 -1.97
CA ARG A 326 -10.46 -6.52 -3.16
C ARG A 326 -9.08 -7.13 -3.39
N THR A 327 -9.03 -8.46 -3.33
CA THR A 327 -7.79 -9.22 -3.41
C THR A 327 -7.82 -10.13 -4.64
N VAL A 328 -6.78 -10.03 -5.45
CA VAL A 328 -6.47 -11.02 -6.47
C VAL A 328 -5.71 -12.17 -5.80
N GLU A 329 -6.23 -13.39 -5.89
CA GLU A 329 -5.53 -14.59 -5.48
C GLU A 329 -4.96 -15.30 -6.73
N ILE A 330 -3.65 -15.54 -6.71
CA ILE A 330 -2.93 -16.24 -7.77
C ILE A 330 -2.57 -17.63 -7.27
N THR A 331 -3.11 -18.66 -7.92
CA THR A 331 -2.85 -20.08 -7.62
C THR A 331 -2.29 -20.80 -8.83
N LYS A 332 -1.58 -21.90 -8.60
CA LYS A 332 -1.03 -22.76 -9.65
C LYS A 332 -1.74 -24.10 -9.71
#